data_AF-A0A520QFL5-F1
#
_entry.id   AF-A0A520QFL5-F1
#
_cell.length_a   1.000
_cell.length_b   1.000
_cell.length_c   1.000
_cell.angle_alpha   90.00
_cell.angle_beta   90.00
_cell.angle_gamma   90.00
#
_symmetry.space_group_name_H-M   'P 1'
#
loop_
_entity.id
_entity.type
_entity.pdbx_description
1 polymer ?
#
loop_
_entity_poly.entity_id
_entity_poly.type
_entity_poly.pdbx_seq_one_letter_code
_entity_poly.pdbx_strand_id
1 'polypeptide(L)'
;MSLETSRALVARLLEAGAGLDPGAGLDPGAVATLARALDEAGMPWPAAACRRLQMALTGRAGAALGEALTELHARASASPSVDALGHADVSAPLPPLRLVSLGARIEKDGSAMRARVFLASSSEVLVFEERWPARADGPQDPSQHQVWRGLPLGALASGQLVAEGARREPGRRVRLLRASTSVTPQSGAWDTLPVSTARVRDLAMPTPRWLGHPAGSFAAVPVTSVRGLGFARGSQTLHAEVLDADGDALAIALPHRAETPGAVDVLARALRERPRWIAGPLEARAGRPTLIPTAVVTDRVHAIDLDTAPRAELPLVTPAARPQVPAIERAVDALDAMALEGLARAEPSAALRPLVDALEEAGLSRCAAALAQVSAPDAWVTASTRLRLALHLA
;
A
#
# COMPACT_ATOMS: atom_id res chain seq x y z
N MET A 1 -3.00 -25.85 12.33
CA MET A 1 -4.10 -24.85 12.30
C MET A 1 -4.46 -24.60 10.86
N SER A 2 -5.74 -24.63 10.48
CA SER A 2 -6.16 -24.70 9.07
C SER A 2 -6.81 -23.39 8.58
N LEU A 3 -6.82 -23.19 7.26
CA LEU A 3 -7.54 -22.09 6.58
C LEU A 3 -9.03 -22.03 6.92
N GLU A 4 -9.59 -23.16 7.31
CA GLU A 4 -10.96 -23.29 7.80
C GLU A 4 -11.20 -22.47 9.08
N THR A 5 -10.21 -22.42 9.98
CA THR A 5 -10.27 -21.58 11.20
C THR A 5 -10.32 -20.10 10.83
N SER A 6 -9.56 -19.66 9.83
CA SER A 6 -9.57 -18.27 9.35
C SER A 6 -10.92 -17.90 8.71
N ARG A 7 -11.53 -18.79 7.92
CA ARG A 7 -12.87 -18.55 7.34
C ARG A 7 -13.95 -18.49 8.42
N ALA A 8 -13.92 -19.42 9.37
CA ALA A 8 -14.85 -19.43 10.50
C ALA A 8 -14.74 -18.15 11.34
N LEU A 9 -13.52 -17.62 11.53
CA LEU A 9 -13.32 -16.34 12.20
C LEU A 9 -13.99 -15.19 11.43
N VAL A 10 -13.78 -15.10 10.11
CA VAL A 10 -14.41 -14.05 9.27
C VAL A 10 -15.92 -14.13 9.35
N ALA A 11 -16.50 -15.33 9.23
CA ALA A 11 -17.95 -15.52 9.32
C ALA A 11 -18.51 -15.04 10.66
N ARG A 12 -17.91 -15.47 11.78
CA ARG A 12 -18.31 -15.07 13.13
C ARG A 12 -18.20 -13.55 13.36
N LEU A 13 -17.14 -12.92 12.86
CA LEU A 13 -16.95 -11.47 12.98
C LEU A 13 -18.00 -10.69 12.18
N LEU A 14 -18.32 -11.15 10.96
CA LEU A 14 -19.35 -10.52 10.14
C LEU A 14 -20.75 -10.73 10.71
N GLU A 15 -21.05 -11.89 11.30
CA GLU A 15 -22.33 -12.15 11.96
C GLU A 15 -22.52 -11.27 13.21
N ALA A 16 -21.55 -11.30 14.11
CA ALA A 16 -21.64 -10.64 15.41
C ALA A 16 -21.35 -9.13 15.36
N GLY A 17 -20.50 -8.69 14.44
CA GLY A 17 -19.97 -7.32 14.36
C GLY A 17 -18.80 -7.06 15.33
N ALA A 18 -18.13 -5.91 15.14
CA ALA A 18 -16.98 -5.48 15.93
C ALA A 18 -17.39 -4.90 17.31
N GLY A 19 -17.64 -5.80 18.27
CA GLY A 19 -17.62 -5.48 19.70
C GLY A 19 -18.74 -4.57 20.21
N LEU A 20 -19.94 -4.70 19.66
CA LEU A 20 -21.13 -4.06 20.25
C LEU A 20 -21.83 -4.96 21.29
N ASP A 21 -21.38 -6.22 21.45
CA ASP A 21 -21.81 -7.12 22.51
C ASP A 21 -20.59 -7.73 23.21
N PRO A 22 -20.34 -7.44 24.51
CA PRO A 22 -19.24 -8.01 25.30
C PRO A 22 -19.27 -9.55 25.41
N GLY A 23 -20.37 -10.21 25.03
CA GLY A 23 -20.51 -11.67 25.07
C GLY A 23 -20.51 -12.37 23.71
N ALA A 24 -20.73 -11.65 22.60
CA ALA A 24 -20.92 -12.25 21.27
C ALA A 24 -19.86 -11.85 20.23
N GLY A 25 -19.20 -10.69 20.39
CA GLY A 25 -18.12 -10.25 19.50
C GLY A 25 -16.77 -10.84 19.88
N LEU A 26 -16.00 -11.34 18.91
CA LEU A 26 -14.63 -11.78 19.14
C LEU A 26 -13.76 -10.59 19.61
N ASP A 27 -13.19 -10.69 20.80
CA ASP A 27 -12.23 -9.73 21.36
C ASP A 27 -10.93 -9.71 20.52
N PRO A 28 -10.31 -8.53 20.29
CA PRO A 28 -8.97 -8.39 19.72
C PRO A 28 -7.92 -9.41 20.20
N GLY A 29 -7.98 -9.87 21.45
CA GLY A 29 -7.09 -10.90 22.00
C GLY A 29 -7.21 -12.28 21.31
N ALA A 30 -8.42 -12.67 20.90
CA ALA A 30 -8.62 -13.91 20.14
C ALA A 30 -7.98 -13.82 18.74
N VAL A 31 -8.10 -12.66 18.09
CA VAL A 31 -7.47 -12.42 16.77
C VAL A 31 -5.94 -12.40 16.90
N ALA A 32 -5.40 -11.81 17.97
CA ALA A 32 -3.96 -11.83 18.25
C ALA A 32 -3.43 -13.26 18.45
N THR A 33 -4.19 -14.10 19.15
CA THR A 33 -3.85 -15.52 19.38
C THR A 33 -3.81 -16.30 18.07
N LEU A 34 -4.81 -16.10 17.20
CA LEU A 34 -4.81 -16.70 15.86
C LEU A 34 -3.62 -16.23 15.02
N ALA A 35 -3.30 -14.93 15.04
CA ALA A 35 -2.16 -14.39 14.30
C ALA A 35 -0.85 -15.08 14.70
N ARG A 36 -0.59 -15.23 16.00
CA ARG A 36 0.60 -15.92 16.52
C ARG A 36 0.66 -17.37 16.05
N ALA A 37 -0.47 -18.08 16.10
CA ALA A 37 -0.48 -19.48 15.75
C ALA A 37 -0.40 -19.73 14.23
N LEU A 38 -0.84 -18.78 13.40
CA LEU A 38 -0.58 -18.77 11.95
C LEU A 38 0.89 -18.51 11.64
N ASP A 39 1.56 -17.60 12.37
CA ASP A 39 3.02 -17.40 12.24
C ASP A 39 3.78 -18.68 12.64
N GLU A 40 3.41 -19.32 13.76
CA GLU A 40 4.00 -20.59 14.22
C GLU A 40 3.78 -21.73 13.20
N ALA A 41 2.70 -21.68 12.44
CA ALA A 41 2.40 -22.61 11.35
C ALA A 41 3.08 -22.26 10.02
N GLY A 42 3.91 -21.21 9.96
CA GLY A 42 4.59 -20.78 8.73
C GLY A 42 3.67 -20.13 7.69
N MET A 43 2.57 -19.51 8.13
CA MET A 43 1.60 -18.79 7.29
C MET A 43 1.63 -17.28 7.56
N PRO A 44 2.73 -16.59 7.20
CA PRO A 44 2.96 -15.21 7.61
C PRO A 44 1.96 -14.21 7.00
N TRP A 45 1.38 -14.52 5.83
CA TRP A 45 0.45 -13.60 5.17
C TRP A 45 -0.93 -13.57 5.84
N PRO A 46 -1.58 -14.73 6.11
CA PRO A 46 -2.75 -14.77 6.99
C PRO A 46 -2.49 -14.15 8.37
N ALA A 47 -1.33 -14.41 8.99
CA ALA A 47 -0.99 -13.82 10.27
C ALA A 47 -0.91 -12.28 10.22
N ALA A 48 -0.36 -11.71 9.15
CA ALA A 48 -0.33 -10.27 8.93
C ALA A 48 -1.73 -9.67 8.73
N ALA A 49 -2.62 -10.37 8.02
CA ALA A 49 -4.02 -9.96 7.88
C ALA A 49 -4.74 -9.97 9.24
N CYS A 50 -4.51 -10.98 10.08
CA CYS A 50 -5.04 -11.01 11.45
C CYS A 50 -4.50 -9.86 12.31
N ARG A 51 -3.23 -9.46 12.18
CA ARG A 51 -2.71 -8.28 12.91
C ARG A 51 -3.38 -6.98 12.47
N ARG A 52 -3.62 -6.78 11.16
CA ARG A 52 -4.38 -5.63 10.66
C ARG A 52 -5.82 -5.65 11.19
N LEU A 53 -6.45 -6.82 11.17
CA LEU A 53 -7.78 -7.03 11.72
C LEU A 53 -7.84 -6.67 13.21
N GLN A 54 -6.87 -7.12 14.02
CA GLN A 54 -6.77 -6.77 15.43
C GLN A 54 -6.68 -5.25 15.63
N MET A 55 -5.80 -4.57 14.87
CA MET A 55 -5.66 -3.11 14.94
C MET A 55 -6.97 -2.40 14.56
N ALA A 56 -7.63 -2.87 13.49
CA ALA A 56 -8.90 -2.31 13.03
C ALA A 56 -10.02 -2.49 14.06
N LEU A 57 -10.08 -3.65 14.74
CA LEU A 57 -11.03 -3.90 15.82
C LEU A 57 -10.79 -2.97 17.01
N THR A 58 -9.54 -2.84 17.48
CA THR A 58 -9.18 -1.95 18.59
C THR A 58 -9.51 -0.49 18.28
N GLY A 59 -9.23 -0.05 17.05
CA GLY A 59 -9.51 1.31 16.60
C GLY A 59 -10.93 1.55 16.09
N ARG A 60 -11.76 0.50 16.02
CA ARG A 60 -13.09 0.51 15.36
C ARG A 60 -13.06 1.14 13.95
N ALA A 61 -12.02 0.84 13.19
CA ALA A 61 -11.79 1.39 11.86
C ALA A 61 -12.45 0.53 10.79
N GLY A 62 -13.69 0.88 10.40
CA GLY A 62 -14.52 0.08 9.47
C GLY A 62 -13.83 -0.25 8.16
N ALA A 63 -13.19 0.73 7.52
CA ALA A 63 -12.47 0.49 6.27
C ALA A 63 -11.34 -0.54 6.41
N ALA A 64 -10.49 -0.38 7.42
CA ALA A 64 -9.40 -1.31 7.69
C ALA A 64 -9.92 -2.71 8.11
N LEU A 65 -11.05 -2.76 8.81
CA LEU A 65 -11.73 -3.99 9.19
C LEU A 65 -12.21 -4.74 7.94
N GLY A 66 -12.96 -4.06 7.07
CA GLY A 66 -13.50 -4.66 5.86
C GLY A 66 -12.42 -5.14 4.90
N GLU A 67 -11.34 -4.37 4.74
CA GLU A 67 -10.16 -4.80 3.97
C GLU A 67 -9.54 -6.08 4.54
N ALA A 68 -9.26 -6.11 5.84
CA ALA A 68 -8.61 -7.25 6.48
C ALA A 68 -9.48 -8.53 6.44
N LEU A 69 -10.80 -8.40 6.60
CA LEU A 69 -11.75 -9.52 6.46
C LEU A 69 -11.79 -10.06 5.03
N THR A 70 -11.86 -9.15 4.06
CA THR A 70 -11.88 -9.49 2.63
C THR A 70 -10.59 -10.20 2.22
N GLU A 71 -9.44 -9.69 2.66
CA GLU A 71 -8.15 -10.30 2.41
C GLU A 71 -8.02 -11.68 3.04
N LEU A 72 -8.37 -11.83 4.32
CA LEU A 72 -8.22 -13.09 5.04
C LEU A 72 -9.06 -14.19 4.37
N HIS A 73 -10.29 -13.87 3.98
CA HIS A 73 -11.12 -14.80 3.22
C HIS A 73 -10.54 -15.09 1.84
N ALA A 74 -10.09 -14.08 1.09
CA ALA A 74 -9.51 -14.27 -0.25
C ALA A 74 -8.29 -15.21 -0.21
N ARG A 75 -7.41 -15.05 0.79
CA ARG A 75 -6.26 -15.96 1.01
C ARG A 75 -6.69 -17.37 1.38
N ALA A 76 -7.69 -17.50 2.26
CA ALA A 76 -8.24 -18.80 2.64
C ALA A 76 -8.98 -19.51 1.50
N SER A 77 -9.41 -18.75 0.49
CA SER A 77 -10.12 -19.23 -0.70
C SER A 77 -9.25 -19.36 -1.94
N ALA A 78 -7.96 -19.05 -1.84
CA ALA A 78 -7.05 -19.16 -2.97
C ALA A 78 -6.79 -20.62 -3.37
N SER A 79 -6.55 -20.83 -4.66
CA SER A 79 -6.08 -22.12 -5.19
C SER A 79 -4.72 -22.50 -4.57
N PRO A 80 -4.45 -23.80 -4.32
CA PRO A 80 -3.13 -24.27 -3.89
C PRO A 80 -1.96 -23.90 -4.82
N SER A 81 -2.26 -23.60 -6.09
CA SER A 81 -1.26 -23.16 -7.08
C SER A 81 -0.75 -21.73 -6.86
N VAL A 82 -1.39 -20.97 -5.97
CA VAL A 82 -1.01 -19.62 -5.60
C VAL A 82 -0.44 -19.70 -4.18
N ASP A 83 0.76 -19.14 -3.96
CA ASP A 83 1.32 -19.03 -2.60
C ASP A 83 0.59 -17.93 -1.82
N ALA A 84 -0.73 -18.05 -1.63
CA ALA A 84 -1.55 -17.06 -0.94
C ALA A 84 -1.30 -17.02 0.58
N LEU A 85 -0.55 -17.99 1.08
CA LEU A 85 -0.17 -18.16 2.49
C LEU A 85 1.20 -17.56 2.81
N GLY A 86 2.05 -17.36 1.79
CA GLY A 86 3.39 -16.82 1.93
C GLY A 86 4.40 -17.84 2.47
N HIS A 87 4.24 -19.12 2.13
CA HIS A 87 5.18 -20.18 2.56
C HIS A 87 6.59 -19.93 2.05
N ALA A 88 6.75 -19.25 0.91
CA ALA A 88 8.07 -18.85 0.39
C ALA A 88 8.65 -17.61 1.10
N ASP A 89 7.89 -16.94 1.97
CA ASP A 89 8.23 -15.66 2.58
C ASP A 89 8.51 -15.79 4.08
N VAL A 90 9.33 -16.79 4.42
CA VAL A 90 9.76 -17.07 5.81
C VAL A 90 10.96 -16.22 6.21
N SER A 91 11.14 -16.03 7.51
CA SER A 91 12.28 -15.26 8.00
C SER A 91 13.61 -16.01 7.81
N ALA A 92 14.55 -15.39 7.11
CA ALA A 92 15.86 -15.97 6.81
C ALA A 92 16.99 -14.94 7.01
N PRO A 93 18.18 -15.34 7.50
CA PRO A 93 19.35 -14.47 7.47
C PRO A 93 19.71 -14.14 6.02
N LEU A 94 20.13 -12.90 5.77
CA LEU A 94 20.65 -12.46 4.49
C LEU A 94 22.19 -12.52 4.52
N PRO A 95 22.85 -12.99 3.44
CA PRO A 95 24.29 -12.86 3.30
C PRO A 95 24.69 -11.38 3.28
N PRO A 96 25.98 -11.03 3.44
CA PRO A 96 26.43 -9.66 3.19
C PRO A 96 25.93 -9.16 1.84
N LEU A 97 25.25 -8.01 1.84
CA LEU A 97 24.59 -7.50 0.65
C LEU A 97 24.69 -5.99 0.55
N ARG A 98 24.62 -5.51 -0.69
CA ARG A 98 24.46 -4.10 -1.04
C ARG A 98 23.05 -3.89 -1.54
N LEU A 99 22.36 -2.93 -0.94
CA LEU A 99 20.99 -2.57 -1.26
C LEU A 99 20.95 -1.13 -1.77
N VAL A 100 20.36 -0.94 -2.94
CA VAL A 100 20.20 0.37 -3.57
C VAL A 100 18.87 0.98 -3.14
N SER A 101 18.89 2.18 -2.58
CA SER A 101 17.66 2.84 -2.15
C SER A 101 16.84 3.36 -3.32
N LEU A 102 15.54 3.07 -3.29
CA LEU A 102 14.53 3.53 -4.24
C LEU A 102 13.63 4.60 -3.61
N GLY A 103 14.16 5.30 -2.60
CA GLY A 103 13.46 6.35 -1.87
C GLY A 103 12.73 5.83 -0.63
N ALA A 104 11.98 6.74 -0.02
CA ALA A 104 11.20 6.47 1.16
C ALA A 104 9.78 6.99 1.02
N ARG A 105 8.87 6.39 1.78
CA ARG A 105 7.52 6.87 2.02
C ARG A 105 7.35 7.17 3.50
N ILE A 106 6.88 8.37 3.82
CA ILE A 106 6.55 8.77 5.20
C ILE A 106 5.04 8.84 5.35
N GLU A 107 4.52 8.19 6.39
CA GLU A 107 3.10 8.11 6.69
C GLU A 107 2.88 8.35 8.18
N LYS A 108 1.75 8.97 8.51
CA LYS A 108 1.24 8.98 9.87
C LYS A 108 0.51 7.66 10.14
N ASP A 109 0.80 7.06 11.27
CA ASP A 109 0.18 5.83 11.77
C ASP A 109 -0.31 6.05 13.20
N GLY A 110 -1.53 6.58 13.33
CA GLY A 110 -2.10 7.00 14.60
C GLY A 110 -1.30 8.15 15.23
N SER A 111 -0.74 7.91 16.41
CA SER A 111 0.15 8.83 17.13
C SER A 111 1.63 8.66 16.79
N ALA A 112 1.97 7.77 15.84
CA ALA A 112 3.32 7.55 15.37
C ALA A 112 3.50 8.04 13.92
N MET A 113 4.74 8.34 13.58
CA MET A 113 5.21 8.43 12.20
C MET A 113 5.81 7.08 11.81
N ARG A 114 5.70 6.73 10.53
CA ARG A 114 6.25 5.51 9.96
C ARG A 114 7.01 5.85 8.68
N ALA A 115 8.26 5.42 8.61
CA ALA A 115 9.04 5.43 7.38
C ALA A 115 9.08 4.02 6.77
N ARG A 116 8.90 3.95 5.46
CA ARG A 116 9.24 2.78 4.65
C ARG A 116 10.32 3.18 3.65
N VAL A 117 11.52 2.61 3.78
CA VAL A 117 12.58 2.76 2.79
C VAL A 117 12.58 1.54 1.90
N PHE A 118 12.48 1.74 0.59
CA PHE A 118 12.48 0.68 -0.40
C PHE A 118 13.92 0.44 -0.86
N LEU A 119 14.38 -0.80 -0.74
CA LEU A 119 15.78 -1.19 -0.86
C LEU A 119 15.90 -2.33 -1.86
N ALA A 120 16.43 -2.07 -3.05
CA ALA A 120 16.64 -3.08 -4.08
C ALA A 120 17.92 -3.87 -3.86
N SER A 121 17.82 -5.20 -3.83
CA SER A 121 18.94 -6.12 -4.03
C SER A 121 19.10 -6.43 -5.52
N SER A 122 19.92 -7.43 -5.85
CA SER A 122 19.99 -7.97 -7.22
C SER A 122 18.76 -8.80 -7.62
N SER A 123 17.94 -9.26 -6.67
CA SER A 123 16.85 -10.22 -6.92
C SER A 123 15.47 -9.74 -6.49
N GLU A 124 15.39 -8.82 -5.54
CA GLU A 124 14.12 -8.33 -5.00
C GLU A 124 14.20 -6.91 -4.46
N VAL A 125 13.04 -6.33 -4.13
CA VAL A 125 12.95 -5.12 -3.31
C VAL A 125 12.54 -5.51 -1.90
N LEU A 126 13.38 -5.13 -0.95
CA LEU A 126 13.16 -5.23 0.48
C LEU A 126 12.64 -3.89 1.04
N VAL A 127 12.00 -3.94 2.19
CA VAL A 127 11.50 -2.74 2.88
C VAL A 127 12.09 -2.65 4.27
N PHE A 128 12.81 -1.56 4.54
CA PHE A 128 13.18 -1.19 5.90
C PHE A 128 12.06 -0.32 6.48
N GLU A 129 11.49 -0.74 7.61
CA GLU A 129 10.44 0.00 8.30
C GLU A 129 10.95 0.56 9.62
N GLU A 130 10.73 1.85 9.85
CA GLU A 130 11.03 2.52 11.12
C GLU A 130 9.79 3.24 11.64
N ARG A 131 9.60 3.27 12.96
CA ARG A 131 8.44 3.91 13.60
C ARG A 131 8.89 4.73 14.79
N TRP A 132 8.45 5.97 14.85
CA TRP A 132 8.73 6.87 15.97
C TRP A 132 7.49 7.66 16.37
N PRO A 133 7.37 8.14 17.62
CA PRO A 133 6.25 8.96 18.03
C PRO A 133 6.13 10.24 17.18
N ALA A 134 4.92 10.57 16.75
CA ALA A 134 4.64 11.88 16.19
C ALA A 134 4.74 12.92 17.31
N ARG A 135 5.46 14.03 17.05
CA ARG A 135 5.59 15.12 18.02
C ARG A 135 4.39 16.04 17.98
N ALA A 136 4.04 16.62 19.14
CA ALA A 136 2.95 17.58 19.26
C ALA A 136 3.29 18.94 18.60
N ASP A 137 4.57 19.33 18.61
CA ASP A 137 5.04 20.66 18.21
C ASP A 137 5.32 20.81 16.70
N GLY A 138 4.69 19.98 15.86
CA GLY A 138 4.81 20.03 14.40
C GLY A 138 5.88 19.10 13.79
N PRO A 139 5.97 19.04 12.45
CA PRO A 139 6.87 18.12 11.76
C PRO A 139 8.32 18.63 11.85
N GLN A 140 9.15 17.92 12.62
CA GLN A 140 10.61 18.00 12.44
C GLN A 140 10.98 17.31 11.13
N ASP A 141 11.98 17.85 10.42
CA ASP A 141 12.52 17.26 9.20
C ASP A 141 12.80 15.75 9.39
N PRO A 142 12.00 14.86 8.76
CA PRO A 142 12.15 13.42 8.93
C PRO A 142 13.47 12.90 8.35
N SER A 143 14.13 13.66 7.46
CA SER A 143 15.41 13.25 6.88
C SER A 143 16.52 13.10 7.93
N GLN A 144 16.43 13.87 9.03
CA GLN A 144 17.41 13.86 10.13
C GLN A 144 17.09 12.83 11.21
N HIS A 145 15.96 12.12 11.11
CA HIS A 145 15.57 11.10 12.07
C HIS A 145 16.58 9.93 12.04
N GLN A 146 17.04 9.52 13.22
CA GLN A 146 18.09 8.53 13.39
C GLN A 146 17.47 7.13 13.49
N VAL A 147 17.65 6.31 12.46
CA VAL A 147 16.94 5.01 12.34
C VAL A 147 17.79 3.80 12.74
N TRP A 148 19.11 3.92 12.61
CA TRP A 148 20.02 2.82 12.97
C TRP A 148 21.39 3.35 13.37
N ARG A 149 21.73 3.26 14.66
CA ARG A 149 23.07 3.64 15.18
C ARG A 149 23.57 5.02 14.71
N GLY A 150 22.69 6.02 14.67
CA GLY A 150 23.06 7.36 14.21
C GLY A 150 23.11 7.52 12.68
N LEU A 151 22.54 6.58 11.92
CA LEU A 151 22.28 6.74 10.50
C LEU A 151 21.01 7.60 10.30
N PRO A 152 21.10 8.77 9.61
CA PRO A 152 19.95 9.58 9.28
C PRO A 152 19.11 8.92 8.17
N LEU A 153 17.79 9.01 8.30
CA LEU A 153 16.82 8.45 7.36
C LEU A 153 17.03 8.97 5.92
N GLY A 154 17.37 10.25 5.75
CA GLY A 154 17.63 10.86 4.45
C GLY A 154 18.79 10.22 3.71
N ALA A 155 19.87 9.85 4.42
CA ALA A 155 20.99 9.12 3.83
C ALA A 155 20.56 7.72 3.38
N LEU A 156 19.79 7.01 4.20
CA LEU A 156 19.28 5.68 3.85
C LEU A 156 18.33 5.72 2.64
N ALA A 157 17.52 6.77 2.51
CA ALA A 157 16.53 6.92 1.42
C ALA A 157 17.13 7.36 0.07
N SER A 158 18.32 7.94 0.07
CA SER A 158 18.99 8.44 -1.15
C SER A 158 20.32 7.74 -1.44
N GLY A 159 20.78 6.85 -0.55
CA GLY A 159 22.07 6.16 -0.62
C GLY A 159 21.99 4.67 -0.98
N GLN A 160 23.06 3.96 -0.66
CA GLN A 160 23.18 2.51 -0.79
C GLN A 160 23.60 1.95 0.55
N LEU A 161 22.82 0.99 1.03
CA LEU A 161 23.07 0.31 2.29
C LEU A 161 23.97 -0.89 2.02
N VAL A 162 25.12 -0.92 2.69
CA VAL A 162 25.97 -2.10 2.78
C VAL A 162 25.76 -2.68 4.18
N ALA A 163 25.25 -3.90 4.24
CA ALA A 163 24.96 -4.58 5.49
C ALA A 163 25.64 -5.94 5.53
N GLU A 164 26.47 -6.14 6.55
CA GLU A 164 26.94 -7.46 6.97
C GLU A 164 26.02 -7.90 8.10
N GLY A 165 25.16 -8.91 7.87
CA GLY A 165 24.21 -9.36 8.88
C GLY A 165 22.90 -8.56 8.89
N ALA A 166 22.01 -8.95 7.98
CA ALA A 166 20.60 -8.57 8.02
C ALA A 166 19.73 -9.83 8.03
N ARG A 167 18.45 -9.68 8.37
CA ARG A 167 17.48 -10.76 8.28
C ARG A 167 16.32 -10.28 7.42
N ARG A 168 15.96 -11.10 6.44
CA ARG A 168 14.67 -10.97 5.76
C ARG A 168 13.59 -11.46 6.71
N GLU A 169 12.54 -10.68 6.81
CA GLU A 169 11.32 -10.99 7.52
C GLU A 169 10.17 -11.10 6.51
N PRO A 170 9.08 -11.79 6.87
CA PRO A 170 7.92 -11.87 6.02
C PRO A 170 7.41 -10.48 5.64
N GLY A 171 6.88 -10.35 4.43
CA GLY A 171 6.59 -9.06 3.84
C GLY A 171 7.83 -8.40 3.22
N ARG A 172 8.84 -9.18 2.80
CA ARG A 172 10.17 -8.70 2.31
C ARG A 172 10.74 -7.58 3.17
N ARG A 173 10.44 -7.62 4.47
CA ARG A 173 10.98 -6.64 5.40
C ARG A 173 12.44 -6.98 5.65
N VAL A 174 13.27 -5.96 5.78
CA VAL A 174 14.66 -6.16 6.19
C VAL A 174 14.84 -5.62 7.59
N ARG A 175 15.30 -6.50 8.49
CA ARG A 175 15.74 -6.13 9.82
C ARG A 175 17.26 -6.16 9.89
N LEU A 176 17.83 -5.01 10.21
CA LEU A 176 19.27 -4.86 10.42
C LEU A 176 19.65 -5.47 11.78
N LEU A 177 20.77 -6.20 11.82
CA LEU A 177 21.30 -6.80 13.04
C LEU A 177 22.57 -6.06 13.49
N ARG A 178 23.09 -6.38 14.67
CA ARG A 178 24.17 -5.65 15.36
C ARG A 178 25.55 -5.63 14.66
N ALA A 179 25.65 -6.10 13.43
CA ALA A 179 26.89 -6.19 12.66
C ALA A 179 27.17 -4.90 11.84
N SER A 180 28.19 -4.92 10.99
CA SER A 180 28.65 -3.75 10.22
C SER A 180 27.55 -3.28 9.27
N THR A 181 27.18 -2.00 9.35
CA THR A 181 26.22 -1.38 8.46
C THR A 181 26.68 0.02 8.13
N SER A 182 26.79 0.33 6.84
CA SER A 182 27.15 1.65 6.35
C SER A 182 26.25 2.07 5.20
N VAL A 183 26.12 3.37 4.99
CA VAL A 183 25.43 3.93 3.84
C VAL A 183 26.40 4.80 3.06
N THR A 184 26.49 4.54 1.75
CA THR A 184 27.28 5.33 0.83
C THR A 184 26.36 6.06 -0.16
N PRO A 185 26.78 7.20 -0.75
CA PRO A 185 26.03 7.82 -1.83
C PRO A 185 25.82 6.87 -3.02
N GLN A 186 24.73 7.06 -3.79
CA GLN A 186 24.53 6.41 -5.10
C GLN A 186 24.51 7.42 -6.25
N SER A 187 24.85 6.91 -7.44
CA SER A 187 24.74 7.59 -8.73
C SER A 187 23.38 7.41 -9.43
N GLY A 188 22.48 6.58 -8.89
CA GLY A 188 21.20 6.23 -9.51
C GLY A 188 21.32 5.33 -10.75
N ALA A 189 22.36 4.50 -10.84
CA ALA A 189 22.49 3.45 -11.86
C ALA A 189 21.50 2.31 -11.57
N TRP A 190 20.26 2.47 -11.99
CA TRP A 190 19.17 1.54 -11.70
C TRP A 190 18.91 0.52 -12.80
N ASP A 191 19.62 0.57 -13.92
CA ASP A 191 19.41 -0.29 -15.10
C ASP A 191 19.50 -1.80 -14.81
N THR A 192 20.24 -2.22 -13.78
CA THR A 192 20.43 -3.64 -13.42
C THR A 192 19.56 -4.10 -12.25
N LEU A 193 18.64 -3.27 -11.74
CA LEU A 193 17.82 -3.63 -10.59
C LEU A 193 16.66 -4.57 -10.99
N PRO A 194 16.23 -5.47 -10.08
CA PRO A 194 15.17 -6.46 -10.37
C PRO A 194 13.80 -5.85 -10.63
N VAL A 195 13.58 -4.60 -10.22
CA VAL A 195 12.34 -3.84 -10.46
C VAL A 195 12.45 -2.88 -11.64
N SER A 196 13.59 -2.86 -12.31
CA SER A 196 13.80 -2.00 -13.45
C SER A 196 13.14 -2.60 -14.67
N THR A 197 12.16 -1.87 -15.21
CA THR A 197 11.48 -2.25 -16.43
C THR A 197 11.95 -1.32 -17.54
N ALA A 198 12.62 -1.87 -18.54
CA ALA A 198 13.11 -1.08 -19.67
C ALA A 198 11.98 -0.39 -20.45
N ARG A 199 10.77 -0.97 -20.41
CA ARG A 199 9.59 -0.50 -21.15
C ARG A 199 8.37 -0.41 -20.24
N VAL A 200 7.62 0.67 -20.35
CA VAL A 200 6.39 0.92 -19.60
C VAL A 200 5.33 -0.13 -19.93
N ARG A 201 5.21 -0.55 -21.20
CA ARG A 201 4.22 -1.56 -21.62
C ARG A 201 4.42 -2.94 -20.98
N ASP A 202 5.61 -3.22 -20.46
CA ASP A 202 5.92 -4.49 -19.79
C ASP A 202 5.53 -4.46 -18.29
N LEU A 203 5.03 -3.33 -17.78
CA LEU A 203 4.55 -3.22 -16.40
C LEU A 203 3.29 -4.08 -16.20
N ALA A 204 3.41 -5.04 -15.28
CA ALA A 204 2.26 -5.81 -14.83
C ALA A 204 1.26 -4.92 -14.08
N MET A 205 -0.03 -5.26 -14.18
CA MET A 205 -1.04 -4.64 -13.34
C MET A 205 -0.75 -4.91 -11.86
N PRO A 206 -0.75 -3.87 -11.01
CA PRO A 206 -0.41 -4.05 -9.62
C PRO A 206 -1.47 -4.85 -8.88
N THR A 207 -1.04 -5.65 -7.92
CA THR A 207 -1.95 -6.38 -7.03
C THR A 207 -2.77 -5.40 -6.18
N PRO A 208 -4.05 -5.68 -5.89
CA PRO A 208 -4.85 -4.86 -5.00
C PRO A 208 -4.17 -4.62 -3.65
N ARG A 209 -4.16 -3.36 -3.19
CA ARG A 209 -3.49 -2.97 -1.94
C ARG A 209 -3.99 -3.76 -0.71
N TRP A 210 -5.29 -4.07 -0.68
CA TRP A 210 -5.91 -4.87 0.38
C TRP A 210 -5.54 -6.36 0.32
N LEU A 211 -5.09 -6.88 -0.84
CA LEU A 211 -4.42 -8.20 -0.93
C LEU A 211 -2.92 -8.11 -0.59
N GLY A 212 -2.46 -6.90 -0.26
CA GLY A 212 -1.09 -6.46 -0.47
C GLY A 212 -0.15 -6.68 0.70
N HIS A 213 1.08 -6.95 0.28
CA HIS A 213 2.32 -7.01 1.05
C HIS A 213 3.01 -5.62 1.00
N PRO A 214 3.75 -5.20 2.05
CA PRO A 214 4.30 -3.83 2.15
C PRO A 214 5.28 -3.39 1.05
N ALA A 215 5.90 -4.31 0.30
CA ALA A 215 6.77 -4.00 -0.84
C ALA A 215 5.98 -3.78 -2.15
N GLY A 216 4.71 -4.23 -2.21
CA GLY A 216 3.80 -4.04 -3.33
C GLY A 216 4.34 -4.44 -4.70
N SER A 217 3.57 -4.12 -5.74
CA SER A 217 4.11 -3.99 -7.09
C SER A 217 4.95 -2.71 -7.11
N PHE A 218 6.25 -2.84 -7.29
CA PHE A 218 7.20 -1.74 -7.29
C PHE A 218 7.93 -1.71 -8.62
N ALA A 219 8.15 -0.52 -9.18
CA ALA A 219 8.87 -0.37 -10.43
C ALA A 219 9.90 0.77 -10.35
N ALA A 220 10.99 0.59 -11.09
CA ALA A 220 11.88 1.65 -11.51
C ALA A 220 11.81 1.75 -13.04
N VAL A 221 11.51 2.94 -13.56
CA VAL A 221 11.24 3.14 -14.99
C VAL A 221 12.18 4.22 -15.54
N PRO A 222 12.83 3.97 -16.68
CA PRO A 222 13.66 4.98 -17.33
C PRO A 222 12.78 6.09 -17.88
N VAL A 223 13.23 7.33 -17.75
CA VAL A 223 12.48 8.51 -18.20
C VAL A 223 13.26 9.20 -19.32
N THR A 224 12.60 9.34 -20.46
CA THR A 224 13.11 10.06 -21.64
C THR A 224 12.51 11.46 -21.72
N SER A 225 11.23 11.61 -21.36
CA SER A 225 10.59 12.93 -21.26
C SER A 225 9.43 12.93 -20.27
N VAL A 226 9.02 14.13 -19.84
CA VAL A 226 7.88 14.36 -18.95
C VAL A 226 6.84 15.21 -19.67
N ARG A 227 5.56 14.85 -19.53
CA ARG A 227 4.42 15.58 -20.10
C ARG A 227 3.35 15.84 -19.04
N GLY A 228 2.49 16.83 -19.30
CA GLY A 228 1.26 17.04 -18.52
C GLY A 228 1.46 17.36 -17.03
N LEU A 229 2.61 17.92 -16.64
CA LEU A 229 2.90 18.26 -15.23
C LEU A 229 1.95 19.34 -14.73
N GLY A 230 1.11 19.01 -13.75
CA GLY A 230 0.16 19.93 -13.15
C GLY A 230 -0.38 19.48 -11.80
N PHE A 231 -1.15 20.35 -11.15
CA PHE A 231 -1.74 20.10 -9.83
C PHE A 231 -3.26 20.18 -9.85
N ALA A 232 -3.90 19.09 -9.44
CA ALA A 232 -5.34 19.00 -9.27
C ALA A 232 -5.74 19.50 -7.87
N ARG A 233 -6.38 20.67 -7.78
CA ARG A 233 -6.76 21.27 -6.49
C ARG A 233 -7.79 20.44 -5.73
N GLY A 234 -8.78 19.88 -6.43
CA GLY A 234 -9.87 19.12 -5.81
C GLY A 234 -9.37 17.87 -5.07
N SER A 235 -8.41 17.16 -5.65
CA SER A 235 -7.78 15.96 -5.06
C SER A 235 -6.45 16.26 -4.37
N GLN A 236 -6.02 17.52 -4.35
CA GLN A 236 -4.69 17.95 -3.90
C GLN A 236 -3.55 17.07 -4.43
N THR A 237 -3.57 16.73 -5.71
CA THR A 237 -2.65 15.74 -6.30
C THR A 237 -1.87 16.33 -7.46
N LEU A 238 -0.55 16.11 -7.46
CA LEU A 238 0.29 16.36 -8.63
C LEU A 238 0.11 15.21 -9.62
N HIS A 239 -0.10 15.55 -10.89
CA HIS A 239 -0.18 14.61 -12.00
C HIS A 239 0.88 14.94 -13.05
N ALA A 240 1.44 13.91 -13.67
CA ALA A 240 2.21 14.02 -14.91
C ALA A 240 2.22 12.66 -15.63
N GLU A 241 2.81 12.63 -16.81
CA GLU A 241 3.18 11.42 -17.52
C GLU A 241 4.68 11.41 -17.75
N VAL A 242 5.32 10.25 -17.53
CA VAL A 242 6.70 10.01 -17.94
C VAL A 242 6.69 9.09 -19.16
N LEU A 243 7.55 9.35 -20.12
CA LEU A 243 7.72 8.49 -21.29
C LEU A 243 9.03 7.73 -21.19
N ASP A 244 9.02 6.46 -21.62
CA ASP A 244 10.24 5.70 -21.87
C ASP A 244 10.84 6.01 -23.26
N ALA A 245 11.87 5.25 -23.64
CA ALA A 245 12.58 5.40 -24.91
C ALA A 245 11.74 4.99 -26.14
N ASP A 246 10.73 4.12 -25.94
CA ASP A 246 9.80 3.70 -27.00
C ASP A 246 8.62 4.69 -27.13
N GLY A 247 8.52 5.67 -26.22
CA GLY A 247 7.45 6.67 -26.19
C GLY A 247 6.19 6.21 -25.45
N ASP A 248 6.24 5.05 -24.79
CA ASP A 248 5.13 4.55 -23.97
C ASP A 248 5.00 5.40 -22.70
N ALA A 249 3.76 5.77 -22.37
CA ALA A 249 3.47 6.72 -21.28
C ALA A 249 3.05 5.99 -19.99
N LEU A 250 3.71 6.35 -18.89
CA LEU A 250 3.33 5.95 -17.53
C LEU A 250 2.78 7.15 -16.78
N ALA A 251 1.53 7.03 -16.32
CA ALA A 251 0.93 8.03 -15.44
C ALA A 251 1.65 8.03 -14.08
N ILE A 252 1.91 9.23 -13.57
CA ILE A 252 2.40 9.42 -12.20
C ILE A 252 1.42 10.28 -11.42
N ALA A 253 1.27 9.96 -10.14
CA ALA A 253 0.42 10.73 -9.25
C ALA A 253 1.04 10.82 -7.86
N LEU A 254 1.08 12.03 -7.29
CA LEU A 254 1.54 12.25 -5.93
C LEU A 254 0.53 13.11 -5.17
N PRO A 255 -0.28 12.51 -4.27
CA PRO A 255 -1.16 13.28 -3.40
C PRO A 255 -0.33 14.07 -2.39
N HIS A 256 -0.75 15.31 -2.13
CA HIS A 256 -0.24 16.11 -1.03
C HIS A 256 -0.54 15.42 0.31
N ARG A 257 0.43 15.43 1.22
CA ARG A 257 0.32 14.87 2.57
C ARG A 257 0.89 15.84 3.57
N ALA A 258 0.19 16.00 4.70
CA ALA A 258 0.57 16.94 5.75
C ALA A 258 1.90 16.57 6.43
N GLU A 259 2.25 15.29 6.44
CA GLU A 259 3.48 14.75 7.02
C GLU A 259 4.72 15.07 6.17
N THR A 260 4.53 15.29 4.87
CA THR A 260 5.59 15.57 3.89
C THR A 260 5.13 16.67 2.93
N PRO A 261 4.89 17.90 3.42
CA PRO A 261 4.26 18.94 2.63
C PRO A 261 5.11 19.35 1.41
N GLY A 262 6.44 19.26 1.52
CA GLY A 262 7.38 19.57 0.43
C GLY A 262 7.48 18.50 -0.66
N ALA A 263 6.86 17.33 -0.51
CA ALA A 263 7.02 16.23 -1.46
C ALA A 263 6.53 16.57 -2.88
N VAL A 264 5.46 17.35 -2.97
CA VAL A 264 4.93 17.86 -4.25
C VAL A 264 5.94 18.78 -4.94
N ASP A 265 6.59 19.67 -4.18
CA ASP A 265 7.56 20.62 -4.70
C ASP A 265 8.86 19.93 -5.14
N VAL A 266 9.33 18.96 -4.35
CA VAL A 266 10.50 18.11 -4.69
C VAL A 266 10.25 17.36 -5.99
N LEU A 267 9.10 16.69 -6.12
CA LEU A 267 8.76 15.95 -7.33
C LEU A 267 8.65 16.89 -8.53
N ALA A 268 7.93 18.01 -8.39
CA ALA A 268 7.78 18.99 -9.46
C ALA A 268 9.13 19.52 -9.96
N ARG A 269 10.07 19.78 -9.04
CA ARG A 269 11.43 20.20 -9.38
C ARG A 269 12.20 19.08 -10.09
N ALA A 270 12.25 17.88 -9.52
CA ALA A 270 13.01 16.77 -10.07
C ALA A 270 12.54 16.38 -11.49
N LEU A 271 11.24 16.46 -11.76
CA LEU A 271 10.68 16.20 -13.09
C LEU A 271 11.06 17.25 -14.14
N ARG A 272 11.44 18.47 -13.73
CA ARG A 272 11.95 19.52 -14.62
C ARG A 272 13.45 19.41 -14.87
N GLU A 273 14.17 18.70 -14.02
CA GLU A 273 15.64 18.53 -14.04
C GLU A 273 16.12 17.36 -14.92
N ARG A 274 15.41 17.07 -16.02
CA ARG A 274 15.74 15.96 -16.94
C ARG A 274 15.90 14.62 -16.18
N PRO A 275 14.82 14.10 -15.58
CA PRO A 275 14.86 12.83 -14.86
C PRO A 275 15.34 11.71 -15.79
N ARG A 276 16.22 10.85 -15.27
CA ARG A 276 16.72 9.64 -15.92
C ARG A 276 15.94 8.40 -15.49
N TRP A 277 15.54 8.37 -14.22
CA TRP A 277 14.75 7.28 -13.66
C TRP A 277 13.71 7.81 -12.67
N ILE A 278 12.61 7.10 -12.55
CA ILE A 278 11.62 7.29 -11.49
C ILE A 278 11.28 5.95 -10.86
N ALA A 279 11.14 5.93 -9.55
CA ALA A 279 10.82 4.74 -8.78
C ALA A 279 9.64 4.97 -7.85
N GLY A 280 8.84 3.92 -7.64
CA GLY A 280 7.77 3.93 -6.68
C GLY A 280 6.88 2.69 -6.74
N PRO A 281 6.00 2.52 -5.75
CA PRO A 281 4.91 1.56 -5.83
C PRO A 281 3.96 1.92 -6.97
N LEU A 282 3.41 0.89 -7.58
CA LEU A 282 2.37 0.97 -8.60
C LEU A 282 0.99 0.81 -7.96
N GLU A 283 0.06 1.62 -8.42
CA GLU A 283 -1.37 1.50 -8.16
C GLU A 283 -2.12 1.25 -9.47
N ALA A 284 -3.22 0.52 -9.41
CA ALA A 284 -4.11 0.45 -10.55
C ALA A 284 -5.03 1.68 -10.46
N ARG A 285 -5.14 2.43 -11.56
CA ARG A 285 -6.08 3.54 -11.72
C ARG A 285 -6.53 3.56 -13.17
N ALA A 286 -7.83 3.71 -13.40
CA ALA A 286 -8.43 3.70 -14.74
C ALA A 286 -7.93 2.53 -15.62
N GLY A 287 -7.81 1.34 -15.04
CA GLY A 287 -7.38 0.11 -15.72
C GLY A 287 -5.91 0.08 -16.13
N ARG A 288 -5.07 0.97 -15.62
CA ARG A 288 -3.63 1.06 -15.96
C ARG A 288 -2.76 1.19 -14.71
N PRO A 289 -1.49 0.77 -14.76
CA PRO A 289 -0.52 1.09 -13.71
C PRO A 289 -0.29 2.61 -13.65
N THR A 290 -0.34 3.15 -12.43
CA THR A 290 0.06 4.52 -12.09
C THR A 290 1.15 4.43 -11.03
N LEU A 291 2.27 5.10 -11.25
CA LEU A 291 3.38 5.11 -10.31
C LEU A 291 3.22 6.23 -9.28
N ILE A 292 3.41 5.90 -8.00
CA ILE A 292 3.38 6.86 -6.88
C ILE A 292 4.83 7.13 -6.44
N PRO A 293 5.47 8.24 -6.87
CA PRO A 293 6.92 8.37 -6.78
C PRO A 293 7.46 8.38 -5.35
N THR A 294 8.51 7.60 -5.10
CA THR A 294 9.31 7.60 -3.86
C THR A 294 10.71 8.15 -4.10
N ALA A 295 11.24 8.01 -5.32
CA ALA A 295 12.50 8.61 -5.73
C ALA A 295 12.52 8.96 -7.23
N VAL A 296 13.32 9.98 -7.56
CA VAL A 296 13.63 10.37 -8.94
C VAL A 296 15.15 10.54 -9.06
N VAL A 297 15.73 10.02 -10.13
CA VAL A 297 17.15 10.18 -10.45
C VAL A 297 17.30 11.27 -11.50
N THR A 298 18.07 12.31 -11.18
CA THR A 298 18.54 13.36 -12.11
C THR A 298 20.08 13.23 -12.21
N ASP A 299 20.81 14.30 -11.92
CA ASP A 299 22.21 14.33 -11.52
C ASP A 299 22.47 13.66 -10.14
N ARG A 300 21.47 13.69 -9.25
CA ARG A 300 21.46 13.00 -7.95
C ARG A 300 20.17 12.20 -7.77
N VAL A 301 20.09 11.43 -6.68
CA VAL A 301 18.84 10.77 -6.27
C VAL A 301 18.07 11.70 -5.33
N HIS A 302 16.85 12.08 -5.73
CA HIS A 302 15.93 12.84 -4.89
C HIS A 302 15.01 11.86 -4.14
N ALA A 303 15.04 11.89 -2.81
CA ALA A 303 14.10 11.15 -1.99
C ALA A 303 12.83 12.01 -1.79
N ILE A 304 11.75 11.67 -2.49
CA ILE A 304 10.59 12.58 -2.66
C ILE A 304 9.99 13.06 -1.34
N ASP A 305 9.91 12.18 -0.34
CA ASP A 305 9.28 12.50 0.94
C ASP A 305 10.24 13.13 1.97
N LEU A 306 11.54 13.22 1.67
CA LEU A 306 12.58 13.60 2.64
C LEU A 306 13.44 14.78 2.18
N ASP A 307 13.57 14.98 0.87
CA ASP A 307 14.27 16.13 0.33
C ASP A 307 13.45 17.41 0.56
N THR A 308 14.12 18.55 0.45
CA THR A 308 13.46 19.87 0.49
C THR A 308 13.65 20.57 -0.85
N ALA A 309 12.63 21.29 -1.28
CA ALA A 309 12.68 22.11 -2.48
C ALA A 309 11.91 23.42 -2.24
N PRO A 310 12.30 24.52 -2.90
CA PRO A 310 11.46 25.70 -2.97
C PRO A 310 10.09 25.36 -3.57
N ARG A 311 9.06 26.09 -3.13
CA ARG A 311 7.70 25.91 -3.63
C ARG A 311 7.66 25.98 -5.16
N ALA A 312 7.08 24.97 -5.78
CA ALA A 312 6.93 24.89 -7.22
C ALA A 312 5.63 25.58 -7.67
N GLU A 313 5.73 26.42 -8.70
CA GLU A 313 4.55 26.90 -9.43
C GLU A 313 4.10 25.80 -10.40
N LEU A 314 2.90 25.25 -10.20
CA LEU A 314 2.33 24.20 -11.02
C LEU A 314 1.07 24.69 -11.72
N PRO A 315 0.90 24.43 -13.04
CA PRO A 315 -0.36 24.65 -13.72
C PRO A 315 -1.49 23.89 -13.02
N LEU A 316 -2.68 24.49 -12.97
CA LEU A 316 -3.86 23.81 -12.44
C LEU A 316 -4.42 22.88 -13.51
N VAL A 317 -4.73 21.65 -13.10
CA VAL A 317 -5.34 20.66 -13.98
C VAL A 317 -6.63 20.14 -13.38
N THR A 318 -7.55 19.71 -14.25
CA THR A 318 -8.75 18.99 -13.86
C THR A 318 -8.57 17.54 -14.32
N PRO A 319 -8.44 16.58 -13.39
CA PRO A 319 -8.30 15.18 -13.77
C PRO A 319 -9.58 14.69 -14.47
N ALA A 320 -9.46 13.67 -15.31
CA ALA A 320 -10.61 13.05 -15.95
C ALA A 320 -11.61 12.55 -14.89
N ALA A 321 -12.90 12.81 -15.13
CA ALA A 321 -13.95 12.35 -14.24
C ALA A 321 -13.99 10.82 -14.21
N ARG A 322 -14.19 10.27 -13.01
CA ARG A 322 -14.40 8.83 -12.78
C ARG A 322 -15.79 8.63 -12.18
N PRO A 323 -16.86 8.70 -13.00
CA PRO A 323 -18.24 8.75 -12.51
C PRO A 323 -18.64 7.53 -11.68
N GLN A 324 -17.99 6.39 -11.90
CA GLN A 324 -18.25 5.15 -11.18
C GLN A 324 -17.66 5.12 -9.76
N VAL A 325 -16.59 5.88 -9.48
CA VAL A 325 -15.85 5.81 -8.20
C VAL A 325 -16.75 6.16 -7.00
N PRO A 326 -17.54 7.25 -7.01
CA PRO A 326 -18.42 7.58 -5.88
C PRO A 326 -19.52 6.55 -5.60
N ALA A 327 -19.96 5.80 -6.61
CA ALA A 327 -20.94 4.72 -6.41
C ALA A 327 -20.28 3.51 -5.73
N ILE A 328 -19.06 3.17 -6.16
CA ILE A 328 -18.28 2.08 -5.56
C ILE A 328 -17.89 2.41 -4.11
N GLU A 329 -17.36 3.61 -3.86
CA GLU A 329 -16.94 4.05 -2.52
C GLU A 329 -18.11 3.98 -1.52
N ARG A 330 -19.28 4.52 -1.87
CA ARG A 330 -20.47 4.45 -1.00
C ARG A 330 -20.91 3.02 -0.72
N ALA A 331 -20.80 2.12 -1.70
CA ALA A 331 -21.10 0.71 -1.50
C ALA A 331 -20.08 0.01 -0.59
N VAL A 332 -18.79 0.33 -0.73
CA VAL A 332 -17.73 -0.16 0.17
C VAL A 332 -17.94 0.35 1.59
N ASP A 333 -18.22 1.65 1.76
CA ASP A 333 -18.47 2.26 3.07
C ASP A 333 -19.67 1.61 3.78
N ALA A 334 -20.73 1.29 3.04
CA ALA A 334 -21.88 0.57 3.59
C ALA A 334 -21.53 -0.85 4.06
N LEU A 335 -20.72 -1.58 3.28
CA LEU A 335 -20.24 -2.91 3.69
C LEU A 335 -19.33 -2.82 4.92
N ASP A 336 -18.47 -1.80 5.00
CA ASP A 336 -17.56 -1.58 6.13
C ASP A 336 -18.32 -1.18 7.40
N ALA A 337 -19.37 -0.39 7.28
CA ALA A 337 -20.31 -0.11 8.37
C ALA A 337 -21.01 -1.37 8.85
N MET A 338 -21.49 -2.23 7.93
CA MET A 338 -22.08 -3.53 8.28
C MET A 338 -21.10 -4.48 8.96
N ALA A 339 -19.81 -4.45 8.59
CA ALA A 339 -18.79 -5.25 9.27
C ALA A 339 -18.57 -4.79 10.72
N LEU A 340 -18.66 -3.48 10.98
CA LEU A 340 -18.64 -2.95 12.34
C LEU A 340 -19.91 -3.30 13.12
N GLU A 341 -21.07 -3.13 12.51
CA GLU A 341 -22.37 -3.34 13.14
C GLU A 341 -22.72 -4.82 13.33
N GLY A 342 -22.30 -5.69 12.42
CA GLY A 342 -22.71 -7.09 12.34
C GLY A 342 -23.96 -7.28 11.47
N LEU A 343 -23.90 -8.26 10.56
CA LEU A 343 -24.96 -8.55 9.59
C LEU A 343 -26.29 -8.92 10.25
N ALA A 344 -26.26 -9.56 11.42
CA ALA A 344 -27.48 -9.92 12.15
C ALA A 344 -28.30 -8.71 12.62
N ARG A 345 -27.70 -7.51 12.66
CA ARG A 345 -28.32 -6.28 13.16
C ARG A 345 -28.57 -5.23 12.07
N ALA A 346 -27.81 -5.27 10.98
CA ALA A 346 -27.77 -4.20 9.98
C ALA A 346 -28.93 -4.19 8.95
N GLU A 347 -29.91 -5.11 9.03
CA GLU A 347 -31.07 -5.23 8.10
C GLU A 347 -30.73 -4.92 6.61
N PRO A 348 -29.81 -5.67 5.97
CA PRO A 348 -29.07 -5.22 4.79
C PRO A 348 -29.92 -4.88 3.56
N SER A 349 -31.05 -5.55 3.37
CA SER A 349 -31.85 -5.46 2.13
C SER A 349 -32.44 -4.07 1.87
N ALA A 350 -32.84 -3.35 2.92
CA ALA A 350 -33.40 -2.01 2.78
C ALA A 350 -32.29 -0.96 2.60
N ALA A 351 -31.21 -1.08 3.37
CA ALA A 351 -30.08 -0.15 3.35
C ALA A 351 -29.31 -0.18 2.02
N LEU A 352 -29.19 -1.34 1.38
CA LEU A 352 -28.37 -1.51 0.18
C LEU A 352 -29.10 -1.19 -1.13
N ARG A 353 -30.43 -1.15 -1.16
CA ARG A 353 -31.20 -0.95 -2.40
C ARG A 353 -30.78 0.30 -3.18
N PRO A 354 -30.66 1.51 -2.57
CA PRO A 354 -30.24 2.69 -3.32
C PRO A 354 -28.81 2.59 -3.86
N LEU A 355 -27.94 1.81 -3.21
CA LEU A 355 -26.56 1.60 -3.63
C LEU A 355 -26.49 0.62 -4.80
N VAL A 356 -27.35 -0.41 -4.81
CA VAL A 356 -27.51 -1.33 -5.94
C VAL A 356 -27.94 -0.54 -7.18
N ASP A 357 -28.96 0.32 -7.06
CA ASP A 357 -29.46 1.12 -8.19
C ASP A 357 -28.37 2.07 -8.71
N ALA A 358 -27.62 2.74 -7.81
CA ALA A 358 -26.51 3.62 -8.20
C ALA A 358 -25.36 2.87 -8.91
N LEU A 359 -25.10 1.60 -8.54
CA LEU A 359 -24.11 0.77 -9.21
C LEU A 359 -24.60 0.32 -10.61
N GLU A 360 -25.88 0.00 -10.77
CA GLU A 360 -26.48 -0.30 -12.08
C GLU A 360 -26.42 0.91 -13.01
N GLU A 361 -26.78 2.11 -12.52
CA GLU A 361 -26.69 3.37 -13.28
C GLU A 361 -25.25 3.68 -13.71
N ALA A 362 -24.25 3.32 -12.88
CA ALA A 362 -22.84 3.44 -13.20
C ALA A 362 -22.31 2.31 -14.13
N GLY A 363 -23.16 1.39 -14.58
CA GLY A 363 -22.80 0.27 -15.47
C GLY A 363 -22.09 -0.90 -14.77
N LEU A 364 -22.15 -0.97 -13.43
CA LEU A 364 -21.47 -1.98 -12.61
C LEU A 364 -22.40 -3.12 -12.18
N SER A 365 -23.17 -3.67 -13.12
CA SER A 365 -24.21 -4.69 -12.87
C SER A 365 -23.71 -5.92 -12.08
N ARG A 366 -22.47 -6.37 -12.31
CA ARG A 366 -21.88 -7.48 -11.53
C ARG A 366 -21.60 -7.14 -10.07
N CYS A 367 -21.30 -5.86 -9.77
CA CYS A 367 -21.14 -5.38 -8.41
C CYS A 367 -22.50 -5.17 -7.76
N ALA A 368 -23.45 -4.57 -8.48
CA ALA A 368 -24.83 -4.38 -8.04
C ALA A 368 -25.50 -5.72 -7.67
N ALA A 369 -25.40 -6.72 -8.56
CA ALA A 369 -25.93 -8.06 -8.32
C ALA A 369 -25.29 -8.75 -7.11
N ALA A 370 -23.99 -8.54 -6.86
CA ALA A 370 -23.35 -9.11 -5.68
C ALA A 370 -23.79 -8.39 -4.39
N LEU A 371 -23.91 -7.06 -4.43
CA LEU A 371 -24.37 -6.25 -3.31
C LEU A 371 -25.82 -6.57 -2.93
N ALA A 372 -26.69 -6.81 -3.92
CA ALA A 372 -28.09 -7.17 -3.70
C ALA A 372 -28.28 -8.51 -2.99
N GLN A 373 -27.27 -9.39 -2.96
CA GLN A 373 -27.32 -10.71 -2.34
C GLN A 373 -26.76 -10.72 -0.92
N VAL A 374 -26.31 -9.58 -0.39
CA VAL A 374 -25.71 -9.50 0.95
C VAL A 374 -26.77 -9.75 2.01
N SER A 375 -26.76 -10.97 2.55
CA SER A 375 -27.59 -11.41 3.67
C SER A 375 -26.83 -12.28 4.67
N ALA A 376 -25.64 -12.75 4.30
CA ALA A 376 -24.79 -13.65 5.07
C ALA A 376 -23.30 -13.34 4.81
N PRO A 377 -22.37 -13.81 5.67
CA PRO A 377 -20.95 -13.51 5.57
C PRO A 377 -20.32 -13.79 4.20
N ASP A 378 -20.63 -14.93 3.57
CA ASP A 378 -20.06 -15.29 2.26
C ASP A 378 -20.51 -14.34 1.14
N ALA A 379 -21.76 -13.89 1.19
CA ALA A 379 -22.29 -12.90 0.26
C ALA A 379 -21.66 -11.52 0.49
N TRP A 380 -21.48 -11.12 1.75
CA TRP A 380 -20.76 -9.90 2.11
C TRP A 380 -19.33 -9.92 1.55
N VAL A 381 -18.57 -11.01 1.75
CA VAL A 381 -17.20 -11.09 1.26
C VAL A 381 -17.14 -11.08 -0.26
N THR A 382 -18.09 -11.76 -0.92
CA THR A 382 -18.19 -11.74 -2.39
C THR A 382 -18.43 -10.33 -2.92
N ALA A 383 -19.36 -9.59 -2.31
CA ALA A 383 -19.65 -8.20 -2.67
C ALA A 383 -18.45 -7.29 -2.38
N SER A 384 -17.86 -7.38 -1.18
CA SER A 384 -16.69 -6.60 -0.78
C SER A 384 -15.51 -6.83 -1.72
N THR A 385 -15.21 -8.10 -2.05
CA THR A 385 -14.14 -8.45 -2.98
C THR A 385 -14.36 -7.81 -4.34
N ARG A 386 -15.57 -7.93 -4.92
CA ARG A 386 -15.89 -7.35 -6.23
C ARG A 386 -15.81 -5.83 -6.23
N LEU A 387 -16.37 -5.18 -5.22
CA LEU A 387 -16.37 -3.73 -5.11
C LEU A 387 -14.96 -3.17 -4.89
N ARG A 388 -14.15 -3.79 -4.02
CA ARG A 388 -12.75 -3.38 -3.82
C ARG A 388 -11.86 -3.65 -5.02
N LEU A 389 -12.14 -4.71 -5.80
CA LEU A 389 -11.50 -4.92 -7.09
C LEU A 389 -11.94 -3.88 -8.13
N ALA A 390 -13.23 -3.55 -8.19
CA ALA A 390 -13.74 -2.51 -9.08
C ALA A 390 -13.12 -1.15 -8.72
N LEU A 391 -13.01 -0.82 -7.44
CA LEU A 391 -12.36 0.39 -6.95
C LEU A 391 -10.87 0.42 -7.30
N HIS A 392 -10.17 -0.72 -7.13
CA HIS A 392 -8.77 -0.85 -7.52
C HIS A 392 -8.56 -0.61 -9.02
N LEU A 393 -9.51 -0.99 -9.86
CA LEU A 393 -9.40 -0.83 -11.32
C LEU A 393 -9.93 0.52 -11.83
N ALA A 394 -10.77 1.21 -11.08
CA ALA A 394 -11.38 2.49 -11.47
C ALA A 394 -10.41 3.68 -11.28
#